data_AF-A0A7Z7BT19-F1
#
_entry.id   AF-A0A7Z7BT19-F1
#
_cell.length_a   1.000
_cell.length_b   1.000
_cell.length_c   1.000
_cell.angle_alpha   90.00
_cell.angle_beta   90.00
_cell.angle_gamma   90.00
#
_symmetry.space_group_name_H-M   'P 1'
#
loop_
_entity.id
_entity.type
_entity.pdbx_description
1 polymer ?
#
loop_
_entity_poly.entity_id
_entity_poly.type
_entity_poly.pdbx_seq_one_letter_code
_entity_poly.pdbx_strand_id
1 'polypeptide(L)'
;MFNPNDYKDEFERALYWISSDQAAEFDDFLQMPILKRKTLQRHAKSYYEIVRKIDPDSPVSIRFEHFDRFLIDIRKDGENPERLMLWLGSMQDFHLEDGLFRGPFMTWQSGFVRWCNGAAPQPEDPDLQSLIEAYRREVYDPGKEFRERCKAAEKLYMAGPRSRSSWDQYLWEIFYEEAYNCPCIFFSSHIENMLHRRWWRRNRHSVNAEQKEALLGKLAEDISLYGDAVVQNWNAVIDIDRAFAVDRMPDFDLYKAGAARAI
;
A
#
# COMPACT_ATOMS: atom_id res chain seq x y z
N MET A 1 3.10 -16.68 -12.16
CA MET A 1 1.96 -16.76 -11.23
C MET A 1 2.47 -16.27 -9.89
N PHE A 2 1.72 -15.38 -9.22
CA PHE A 2 2.12 -14.81 -7.92
C PHE A 2 2.23 -15.91 -6.86
N ASN A 3 3.33 -15.95 -6.10
CA ASN A 3 3.53 -16.90 -5.01
C ASN A 3 3.49 -16.14 -3.67
N PRO A 4 2.50 -16.40 -2.80
CA PRO A 4 2.37 -15.73 -1.50
C PRO A 4 3.62 -15.84 -0.62
N ASN A 5 4.40 -16.92 -0.77
CA ASN A 5 5.63 -17.12 0.00
C ASN A 5 6.71 -16.09 -0.34
N ASP A 6 6.67 -15.50 -1.54
CA ASP A 6 7.61 -14.45 -1.94
C ASP A 6 7.38 -13.15 -1.14
N TYR A 7 6.20 -13.01 -0.50
CA TYR A 7 5.79 -11.84 0.29
C TYR A 7 5.82 -12.09 1.80
N LYS A 8 6.44 -13.20 2.23
CA LYS A 8 6.49 -13.60 3.64
C LYS A 8 7.27 -12.58 4.48
N ASP A 9 8.41 -12.10 3.99
CA ASP A 9 9.22 -11.08 4.69
C ASP A 9 8.43 -9.76 4.81
N GLU A 10 7.79 -9.34 3.73
CA GLU A 10 6.94 -8.15 3.69
C GLU A 10 5.79 -8.25 4.69
N PHE A 11 5.16 -9.43 4.79
CA PHE A 11 4.09 -9.64 5.75
C PHE A 11 4.61 -9.65 7.19
N GLU A 12 5.76 -10.25 7.45
CA GLU A 12 6.40 -10.22 8.76
C GLU A 12 6.65 -8.78 9.23
N ARG A 13 7.23 -7.95 8.37
CA ARG A 13 7.48 -6.52 8.63
C ARG A 13 6.18 -5.72 8.78
N ALA A 14 5.18 -6.04 7.97
CA ALA A 14 3.88 -5.37 8.00
C ALA A 14 3.03 -5.74 9.22
N LEU A 15 3.31 -6.85 9.90
CA LEU A 15 2.48 -7.36 10.99
C LEU A 15 2.26 -6.32 12.10
N TYR A 16 3.27 -5.49 12.39
CA TYR A 16 3.16 -4.43 13.40
C TYR A 16 2.02 -3.46 13.10
N TRP A 17 1.94 -2.95 11.87
CA TRP A 17 0.86 -2.01 11.52
C TRP A 17 -0.45 -2.74 11.25
N ILE A 18 -0.43 -3.95 10.68
CA ILE A 18 -1.64 -4.73 10.42
C ILE A 18 -2.38 -5.04 11.73
N SER A 19 -1.63 -5.35 12.78
CA SER A 19 -2.23 -5.65 14.09
C SER A 19 -2.63 -4.40 14.90
N SER A 20 -2.20 -3.20 14.51
CA SER A 20 -2.42 -1.94 15.25
C SER A 20 -3.88 -1.49 15.26
N ASP A 21 -4.42 -1.15 16.43
CA ASP A 21 -5.81 -0.66 16.57
C ASP A 21 -6.03 0.65 15.79
N GLN A 22 -5.00 1.51 15.65
CA GLN A 22 -5.05 2.64 14.72
C GLN A 22 -5.32 2.21 13.27
N ALA A 23 -4.69 1.13 12.77
CA ALA A 23 -4.99 0.64 11.41
C ALA A 23 -6.45 0.16 11.28
N ALA A 24 -7.09 -0.29 12.37
CA ALA A 24 -8.52 -0.62 12.38
C ALA A 24 -9.41 0.57 12.06
N GLU A 25 -8.99 1.77 12.48
CA GLU A 25 -9.74 3.01 12.25
C GLU A 25 -9.74 3.42 10.76
N PHE A 26 -8.90 2.79 9.94
CA PHE A 26 -8.79 2.98 8.50
C PHE A 26 -9.28 1.76 7.71
N ASP A 27 -10.02 0.84 8.34
CA ASP A 27 -10.47 -0.40 7.69
C ASP A 27 -11.48 -0.17 6.55
N ASP A 28 -12.09 1.01 6.48
CA ASP A 28 -12.88 1.43 5.33
C ASP A 28 -12.04 1.56 4.03
N PHE A 29 -10.77 1.94 4.17
CA PHE A 29 -9.78 1.95 3.09
C PHE A 29 -9.04 0.61 2.96
N LEU A 30 -8.55 0.08 4.09
CA LEU A 30 -7.69 -1.12 4.12
C LEU A 30 -8.47 -2.41 3.81
N GLN A 31 -9.75 -2.47 4.20
CA GLN A 31 -10.64 -3.62 3.99
C GLN A 31 -9.95 -4.94 4.35
N MET A 32 -9.33 -4.97 5.54
CA MET A 32 -8.44 -6.04 5.97
C MET A 32 -9.21 -7.37 6.05
N PRO A 33 -8.75 -8.46 5.41
CA PRO A 33 -9.43 -9.75 5.45
C PRO A 33 -9.11 -10.52 6.75
N ILE A 34 -9.25 -9.85 7.89
CA ILE A 34 -9.01 -10.40 9.23
C ILE A 34 -10.36 -10.69 9.88
N LEU A 35 -10.61 -11.96 10.22
CA LEU A 35 -11.89 -12.37 10.80
C LEU A 35 -11.95 -12.11 12.30
N LYS A 36 -10.83 -12.30 13.00
CA LYS A 36 -10.72 -12.31 14.46
C LYS A 36 -9.51 -11.47 14.90
N ARG A 37 -9.67 -10.16 14.86
CA ARG A 37 -8.62 -9.18 15.20
C ARG A 37 -7.93 -9.44 16.54
N LYS A 38 -8.69 -9.72 17.61
CA LYS A 38 -8.11 -10.00 18.95
C LYS A 38 -7.31 -11.30 18.97
N THR A 39 -7.70 -12.29 18.16
CA THR A 39 -6.94 -13.53 17.99
C THR A 39 -5.63 -13.27 17.25
N LEU A 40 -5.66 -12.48 16.17
CA LEU A 40 -4.46 -12.05 15.47
C LEU A 40 -3.48 -11.32 16.41
N GLN A 41 -3.96 -10.35 17.18
CA GLN A 41 -3.14 -9.59 18.15
C GLN A 41 -2.50 -10.50 19.20
N ARG A 42 -3.23 -11.50 19.71
CA ARG A 42 -2.69 -12.47 20.69
C ARG A 42 -1.55 -13.31 20.09
N HIS A 43 -1.73 -13.80 18.86
CA HIS A 43 -0.69 -14.55 18.16
C HIS A 43 0.51 -13.67 17.79
N ALA A 44 0.25 -12.45 17.32
CA ALA A 44 1.28 -11.47 17.03
C ALA A 44 2.10 -11.12 18.28
N LYS A 45 1.45 -10.91 19.43
CA LYS A 45 2.13 -10.69 20.72
C LYS A 45 3.06 -11.85 21.06
N SER A 46 2.57 -13.09 20.93
CA SER A 46 3.36 -14.29 21.22
C SER A 46 4.58 -14.38 20.32
N TYR A 47 4.43 -14.03 19.03
CA TYR A 47 5.52 -13.92 18.08
C TYR A 47 6.53 -12.83 18.49
N TYR A 48 6.08 -11.61 18.78
CA TYR A 48 6.92 -10.47 19.17
C TYR A 48 7.76 -10.75 20.43
N GLU A 49 7.15 -11.35 21.46
CA GLU A 49 7.85 -11.71 22.69
C GLU A 49 8.93 -12.79 22.51
N ILE A 50 8.84 -13.58 21.44
CA ILE A 50 9.88 -14.53 21.06
C ILE A 50 10.98 -13.82 20.27
N VAL A 51 10.63 -13.08 19.22
CA VAL A 51 11.64 -12.48 18.33
C VAL A 51 12.49 -11.42 19.01
N ARG A 52 11.95 -10.70 20.01
CA ARG A 52 12.72 -9.74 20.82
C ARG A 52 13.80 -10.39 21.68
N LYS A 53 13.75 -11.71 21.89
CA LYS A 53 14.73 -12.47 22.66
C LYS A 53 15.74 -13.19 21.77
N ILE A 54 15.56 -13.14 20.46
CA ILE A 54 16.52 -13.69 19.49
C ILE A 54 17.74 -12.76 19.50
N ASP A 55 18.92 -13.34 19.66
CA ASP A 55 20.19 -12.62 19.57
C ASP A 55 20.29 -11.92 18.20
N PRO A 56 20.61 -10.61 18.12
CA PRO A 56 20.81 -9.91 16.85
C PRO A 56 21.79 -10.59 15.89
N ASP A 57 22.77 -11.34 16.41
CA ASP A 57 23.76 -12.08 15.62
C ASP A 57 23.24 -13.45 15.12
N SER A 58 22.02 -13.85 15.52
CA SER A 58 21.40 -15.08 15.07
C SER A 58 21.03 -15.05 13.58
N PRO A 59 21.08 -16.20 12.88
CA PRO A 59 20.60 -16.30 11.51
C PRO A 59 19.14 -15.87 11.36
N VAL A 60 18.84 -15.10 10.31
CA VAL A 60 17.47 -14.63 9.96
C VAL A 60 16.48 -15.79 9.83
N SER A 61 16.95 -16.99 9.44
CA SER A 61 16.12 -18.19 9.35
C SER A 61 15.41 -18.54 10.65
N ILE A 62 16.01 -18.28 11.81
CA ILE A 62 15.40 -18.53 13.12
C ILE A 62 14.14 -17.67 13.29
N ARG A 63 14.20 -16.40 12.89
CA ARG A 63 13.04 -15.50 12.90
C ARG A 63 11.93 -16.02 11.98
N PHE A 64 12.29 -16.47 10.77
CA PHE A 64 11.34 -17.00 9.81
C PHE A 64 10.67 -18.31 10.25
N GLU A 65 11.35 -19.18 11.00
CA GLU A 65 10.74 -20.37 11.60
C GLU A 65 9.66 -19.99 12.63
N HIS A 66 9.91 -18.96 13.45
CA HIS A 66 8.92 -18.46 14.38
C HIS A 66 7.74 -17.78 13.69
N PHE A 67 8.01 -17.08 12.58
CA PHE A 67 6.95 -16.51 11.76
C PHE A 67 6.09 -17.61 11.10
N ASP A 68 6.68 -18.70 10.63
CA ASP A 68 5.91 -19.86 10.12
C ASP A 68 4.96 -20.45 11.17
N ARG A 69 5.42 -20.55 12.42
CA ARG A 69 4.57 -21.00 13.54
C ARG A 69 3.41 -20.03 13.77
N PHE A 70 3.67 -18.72 13.73
CA PHE A 70 2.61 -17.70 13.78
C PHE A 70 1.56 -17.91 12.67
N LEU A 71 1.99 -18.12 11.42
CA LEU A 71 1.08 -18.36 10.29
C LEU A 71 0.25 -19.64 10.48
N ILE A 72 0.87 -20.71 10.99
CA ILE A 72 0.17 -21.96 11.33
C ILE A 72 -0.88 -21.72 12.42
N ASP A 73 -0.56 -20.93 13.45
CA ASP A 73 -1.45 -20.73 14.60
C ASP A 73 -2.65 -19.83 14.27
N ILE A 74 -2.46 -18.77 13.47
CA ILE A 74 -3.61 -17.99 12.99
C ILE A 74 -4.51 -18.82 12.06
N ARG A 75 -3.93 -19.73 11.26
CA ARG A 75 -4.70 -20.66 10.40
C ARG A 75 -5.55 -21.62 11.21
N LYS A 76 -5.00 -22.21 12.28
CA LYS A 76 -5.76 -23.08 13.20
C LYS A 76 -6.96 -22.36 13.82
N ASP A 77 -6.84 -21.06 14.04
CA ASP A 77 -7.91 -20.23 14.59
C ASP A 77 -8.89 -19.69 13.52
N GLY A 78 -8.73 -20.09 12.27
CA GLY A 78 -9.66 -19.83 11.17
C GLY A 78 -9.32 -18.63 10.30
N GLU A 79 -8.17 -17.97 10.50
CA GLU A 79 -7.67 -16.99 9.53
C GLU A 79 -7.13 -17.67 8.27
N ASN A 80 -6.98 -16.92 7.18
CA ASN A 80 -6.37 -17.37 5.94
C ASN A 80 -5.07 -16.57 5.70
N PRO A 81 -3.89 -17.09 6.12
CA PRO A 81 -2.60 -16.42 5.93
C PRO A 81 -2.29 -16.08 4.47
N GLU A 82 -2.61 -16.99 3.55
CA GLU A 82 -2.38 -16.81 2.12
C GLU A 82 -3.17 -15.63 1.57
N ARG A 83 -4.45 -15.50 1.96
CA ARG A 83 -5.28 -14.35 1.61
C ARG A 83 -4.72 -13.05 2.19
N LEU A 84 -4.20 -13.07 3.42
CA LEU A 84 -3.56 -11.89 4.04
C LEU A 84 -2.31 -11.46 3.27
N MET A 85 -1.46 -12.41 2.87
CA MET A 85 -0.27 -12.13 2.05
C MET A 85 -0.65 -11.59 0.66
N LEU A 86 -1.67 -12.17 0.01
CA LEU A 86 -2.18 -11.69 -1.29
C LEU A 86 -2.80 -10.29 -1.20
N TRP A 87 -3.57 -10.04 -0.14
CA TRP A 87 -4.12 -8.73 0.17
C TRP A 87 -3.00 -7.70 0.38
N LEU A 88 -2.00 -8.00 1.21
CA LEU A 88 -0.86 -7.11 1.42
C LEU A 88 -0.10 -6.87 0.11
N GLY A 89 0.22 -7.96 -0.60
CA GLY A 89 0.92 -7.95 -1.88
C GLY A 89 0.24 -7.08 -2.92
N SER A 90 -1.10 -7.05 -2.96
CA SER A 90 -1.84 -6.19 -3.91
C SER A 90 -1.57 -4.68 -3.73
N MET A 91 -1.13 -4.27 -2.54
CA MET A 91 -0.86 -2.87 -2.18
C MET A 91 0.64 -2.53 -2.16
N GLN A 92 1.53 -3.53 -2.24
CA GLN A 92 2.98 -3.35 -2.13
C GLN A 92 3.58 -2.58 -3.30
N ASP A 93 4.80 -2.09 -3.13
CA ASP A 93 5.59 -1.54 -4.23
C ASP A 93 6.40 -2.68 -4.89
N PHE A 94 6.22 -2.89 -6.20
CA PHE A 94 6.83 -4.00 -6.94
C PHE A 94 8.16 -3.61 -7.61
N HIS A 95 8.54 -2.32 -7.56
CA HIS A 95 9.46 -1.77 -8.56
C HIS A 95 10.92 -2.29 -8.44
N LEU A 96 11.32 -2.85 -7.30
CA LEU A 96 12.67 -3.37 -7.09
C LEU A 96 13.05 -4.54 -8.02
N GLU A 97 12.10 -5.34 -8.51
CA GLU A 97 12.39 -6.55 -9.29
C GLU A 97 12.78 -6.27 -10.76
N ASP A 98 12.41 -5.12 -11.33
CA ASP A 98 12.65 -4.79 -12.75
C ASP A 98 13.81 -3.79 -12.95
N GLY A 99 14.54 -3.44 -11.88
CA GLY A 99 15.54 -2.37 -11.92
C GLY A 99 14.94 -0.97 -12.18
N LEU A 100 13.61 -0.85 -12.16
CA LEU A 100 12.90 0.41 -12.18
C LEU A 100 12.85 0.91 -10.75
N PHE A 101 13.50 2.03 -10.42
CA PHE A 101 13.28 2.67 -9.11
C PHE A 101 11.79 3.06 -8.95
N ARG A 102 11.32 3.45 -7.76
CA ARG A 102 9.93 3.96 -7.53
C ARG A 102 9.49 5.11 -8.45
N GLY A 103 10.42 5.66 -9.23
CA GLY A 103 10.25 6.72 -10.21
C GLY A 103 8.98 6.59 -11.06
N PRO A 104 8.81 5.55 -11.92
CA PRO A 104 7.69 5.51 -12.85
C PRO A 104 6.32 5.65 -12.24
N PHE A 105 6.08 4.90 -11.16
CA PHE A 105 4.80 4.96 -10.45
C PHE A 105 4.56 6.36 -9.91
N MET A 106 5.50 6.89 -9.12
CA MET A 106 5.43 8.22 -8.54
C MET A 106 5.30 9.33 -9.59
N THR A 107 5.94 9.17 -10.75
CA THR A 107 5.86 10.09 -11.87
C THR A 107 4.43 10.17 -12.41
N TRP A 108 3.81 9.03 -12.67
CA TRP A 108 2.40 8.98 -13.08
C TRP A 108 1.47 9.51 -12.00
N GLN A 109 1.65 9.10 -10.74
CA GLN A 109 0.86 9.63 -9.61
C GLN A 109 0.92 11.16 -9.57
N SER A 110 2.13 11.72 -9.65
CA SER A 110 2.34 13.17 -9.61
C SER A 110 1.69 13.89 -10.79
N GLY A 111 1.79 13.32 -12.00
CA GLY A 111 1.15 13.89 -13.19
C GLY A 111 -0.37 13.95 -13.07
N PHE A 112 -1.01 12.84 -12.71
CA PHE A 112 -2.46 12.82 -12.49
C PHE A 112 -2.90 13.75 -11.36
N VAL A 113 -2.12 13.84 -10.27
CA VAL A 113 -2.37 14.80 -9.17
C VAL A 113 -2.32 16.25 -9.67
N ARG A 114 -1.32 16.61 -10.49
CA ARG A 114 -1.24 17.97 -11.08
C ARG A 114 -2.39 18.27 -12.01
N TRP A 115 -2.78 17.33 -12.86
CA TRP A 115 -3.97 17.45 -13.72
C TRP A 115 -5.25 17.66 -12.91
N CYS A 116 -5.44 16.90 -11.81
CA CYS A 116 -6.59 17.08 -10.92
C CYS A 116 -6.56 18.43 -10.19
N ASN A 117 -5.38 18.94 -9.86
CA ASN A 117 -5.23 20.24 -9.20
C ASN A 117 -5.32 21.43 -10.16
N GLY A 118 -5.40 21.20 -11.48
CA GLY A 118 -5.27 22.28 -12.47
C GLY A 118 -3.87 22.93 -12.45
N ALA A 119 -2.88 22.25 -11.88
CA ALA A 119 -1.50 22.71 -11.81
C ALA A 119 -0.73 22.46 -13.12
N ALA A 120 -1.29 21.65 -14.01
CA ALA A 120 -0.78 21.41 -15.36
C ALA A 120 -1.95 21.25 -16.35
N PRO A 121 -1.79 21.65 -17.63
CA PRO A 121 -2.81 21.45 -18.65
C PRO A 121 -3.13 19.96 -18.84
N GLN A 122 -4.41 19.63 -18.99
CA GLN A 122 -4.88 18.27 -19.24
C GLN A 122 -4.83 17.94 -20.74
N PRO A 123 -4.89 16.65 -21.13
CA PRO A 123 -5.19 16.25 -22.50
C PRO A 123 -6.52 16.83 -22.99
N GLU A 124 -6.59 17.19 -24.27
CA GLU A 124 -7.79 17.77 -24.90
C GLU A 124 -8.82 16.72 -25.35
N ASP A 125 -8.39 15.47 -25.51
CA ASP A 125 -9.25 14.34 -25.90
C ASP A 125 -10.38 14.11 -24.86
N PRO A 126 -11.66 14.11 -25.27
CA PRO A 126 -12.80 13.94 -24.35
C PRO A 126 -12.81 12.63 -23.56
N ASP A 127 -12.32 11.53 -24.14
CA ASP A 127 -12.24 10.24 -23.45
C ASP A 127 -11.13 10.28 -22.39
N LEU A 128 -10.02 10.97 -22.68
CA LEU A 128 -8.94 11.19 -21.71
C LEU A 128 -9.36 12.14 -20.58
N GLN A 129 -10.19 13.15 -20.88
CA GLN A 129 -10.78 14.00 -19.84
C GLN A 129 -11.71 13.19 -18.92
N SER A 130 -12.56 12.34 -19.50
CA SER A 130 -13.43 11.43 -18.74
C SER A 130 -12.61 10.46 -17.87
N LEU A 131 -11.47 9.98 -18.36
CA LEU A 131 -10.53 9.16 -17.61
C LEU A 131 -9.92 9.91 -16.41
N ILE A 132 -9.55 11.18 -16.58
CA ILE A 132 -9.02 12.04 -15.51
C ILE A 132 -10.10 12.36 -14.47
N GLU A 133 -11.35 12.56 -14.88
CA GLU A 133 -12.47 12.71 -13.95
C GLU A 133 -12.73 11.44 -13.14
N ALA A 134 -12.64 10.26 -13.78
CA ALA A 134 -12.71 8.98 -13.08
C ALA A 134 -11.56 8.84 -12.08
N TYR A 135 -10.34 9.21 -12.46
CA TYR A 135 -9.20 9.24 -11.55
C TYR A 135 -9.44 10.18 -10.36
N ARG A 136 -10.00 11.38 -10.62
CA ARG A 136 -10.30 12.35 -9.56
C ARG A 136 -11.20 11.72 -8.49
N ARG A 137 -12.31 11.14 -8.94
CA ARG A 137 -13.34 10.54 -8.08
C ARG A 137 -12.86 9.28 -7.35
N GLU A 138 -12.07 8.43 -8.01
CA GLU A 138 -11.74 7.10 -7.50
C GLU A 138 -10.37 7.01 -6.80
N VAL A 139 -9.47 7.97 -7.05
CA VAL A 139 -8.11 7.96 -6.54
C VAL A 139 -7.76 9.27 -5.82
N TYR A 140 -7.88 10.41 -6.51
CA TYR A 140 -7.38 11.68 -5.97
C TYR A 140 -8.15 12.12 -4.72
N ASP A 141 -9.48 12.23 -4.81
CA ASP A 141 -10.31 12.71 -3.71
C ASP A 141 -10.27 11.73 -2.51
N PRO A 142 -10.44 10.39 -2.71
CA PRO A 142 -10.28 9.43 -1.62
C PRO A 142 -8.88 9.44 -1.01
N GLY A 143 -7.83 9.56 -1.83
CA GLY A 143 -6.45 9.66 -1.35
C GLY A 143 -6.19 10.93 -0.55
N LYS A 144 -6.81 12.04 -0.93
CA LYS A 144 -6.76 13.30 -0.18
C LYS A 144 -7.44 13.16 1.18
N GLU A 145 -8.67 12.64 1.22
CA GLU A 145 -9.39 12.36 2.46
C GLU A 145 -8.55 11.47 3.40
N PHE A 146 -8.00 10.38 2.84
CA PHE A 146 -7.13 9.47 3.57
C PHE A 146 -5.90 10.18 4.18
N ARG A 147 -5.19 11.00 3.42
CA ARG A 147 -4.03 11.77 3.92
C ARG A 147 -4.41 12.73 5.04
N GLU A 148 -5.56 13.40 4.94
CA GLU A 148 -6.05 14.30 5.99
C GLU A 148 -6.38 13.53 7.28
N ARG A 149 -7.02 12.36 7.16
CA ARG A 149 -7.28 11.45 8.29
C ARG A 149 -5.99 10.94 8.92
N CYS A 150 -5.02 10.52 8.12
CA CYS A 150 -3.71 10.08 8.61
C CYS A 150 -3.00 11.17 9.41
N LYS A 151 -2.98 12.41 8.90
CA LYS A 151 -2.38 13.56 9.61
C LYS A 151 -3.05 13.84 10.95
N ALA A 152 -4.38 13.73 11.02
CA ALA A 152 -5.12 13.90 12.25
C ALA A 152 -4.83 12.76 13.25
N ALA A 153 -4.84 11.51 12.78
CA ALA A 153 -4.58 10.32 13.58
C ALA A 153 -3.13 10.28 14.10
N GLU A 154 -2.15 10.67 13.29
CA GLU A 154 -0.75 10.82 13.68
C GLU A 154 -0.60 11.80 14.84
N LYS A 155 -1.18 13.00 14.71
CA LYS A 155 -1.13 14.01 15.77
C LYS A 155 -1.68 13.48 17.10
N LEU A 156 -2.78 12.74 17.06
CA LEU A 156 -3.36 12.12 18.26
C LEU A 156 -2.44 11.02 18.80
N TYR A 157 -1.98 10.12 17.95
CA TYR A 157 -1.10 9.00 18.32
C TYR A 157 0.21 9.47 18.96
N MET A 158 0.76 10.59 18.48
CA MET A 158 2.02 11.18 18.97
C MET A 158 1.83 12.06 20.22
N ALA A 159 0.59 12.34 20.65
CA ALA A 159 0.32 13.18 21.83
C ALA A 159 0.72 12.52 23.17
N GLY A 160 0.95 11.20 23.19
CA GLY A 160 1.54 10.48 24.31
C GLY A 160 0.82 9.17 24.64
N PRO A 161 1.22 8.48 25.74
CA PRO A 161 0.69 7.15 26.06
C PRO A 161 -0.82 7.08 26.28
N ARG A 162 -1.44 8.19 26.73
CA ARG A 162 -2.88 8.26 27.01
C ARG A 162 -3.77 8.34 25.77
N SER A 163 -3.21 8.71 24.61
CA SER A 163 -3.96 8.82 23.35
C SER A 163 -3.86 7.55 22.50
N ARG A 164 -3.15 6.52 22.98
CA ARG A 164 -3.03 5.22 22.31
C ARG A 164 -3.89 4.20 23.03
N SER A 165 -4.42 3.23 22.28
CA SER A 165 -5.01 2.04 22.87
C SER A 165 -3.95 1.26 23.69
N SER A 166 -4.37 0.38 24.60
CA SER A 166 -3.43 -0.45 25.35
C SER A 166 -2.56 -1.33 24.44
N TRP A 167 -3.12 -1.74 23.29
CA TRP A 167 -2.42 -2.53 22.29
C TRP A 167 -1.41 -1.69 21.51
N ASP A 168 -1.80 -0.51 21.05
CA ASP A 168 -0.90 0.38 20.31
C ASP A 168 0.20 0.97 21.20
N GLN A 169 -0.06 1.17 22.50
CA GLN A 169 0.98 1.53 23.45
C GLN A 169 2.01 0.40 23.60
N TYR A 170 1.57 -0.86 23.61
CA TYR A 170 2.50 -1.99 23.57
C TYR A 170 3.31 -2.02 22.26
N LEU A 171 2.66 -1.83 21.10
CA LEU A 171 3.37 -1.74 19.81
C LEU A 171 4.34 -0.57 19.75
N TRP A 172 4.02 0.55 20.40
CA TRP A 172 4.91 1.71 20.52
C TRP A 172 6.22 1.31 21.19
N GLU A 173 6.14 0.71 22.38
CA GLU A 173 7.30 0.34 23.20
C GLU A 173 8.21 -0.70 22.55
N ILE A 174 7.67 -1.55 21.66
CA ILE A 174 8.44 -2.63 21.06
C ILE A 174 8.91 -2.36 19.63
N PHE A 175 8.39 -1.31 18.98
CA PHE A 175 8.64 -1.08 17.55
C PHE A 175 8.62 0.40 17.17
N TYR A 176 7.53 1.13 17.45
CA TYR A 176 7.37 2.48 16.90
C TYR A 176 8.17 3.58 17.62
N GLU A 177 8.55 3.37 18.88
CA GLU A 177 9.30 4.34 19.67
C GLU A 177 10.67 4.66 19.06
N GLU A 178 11.41 3.63 18.64
CA GLU A 178 12.73 3.78 18.03
C GLU A 178 12.66 4.60 16.74
N ALA A 179 11.62 4.36 15.93
CA ALA A 179 11.40 5.09 14.69
C ALA A 179 10.72 6.45 14.88
N TYR A 180 10.24 6.77 16.09
CA TYR A 180 9.41 7.93 16.39
C TYR A 180 8.26 8.15 15.38
N ASN A 181 7.51 7.09 15.09
CA ASN A 181 6.49 7.08 14.03
C ASN A 181 5.13 6.51 14.48
N CYS A 182 4.09 6.65 13.65
CA CYS A 182 2.78 6.01 13.84
C CYS A 182 2.58 4.84 12.86
N PRO A 183 1.68 3.89 13.17
CA PRO A 183 1.18 2.89 12.21
C PRO A 183 0.78 3.48 10.86
N CYS A 184 0.12 4.64 10.85
CA CYS A 184 -0.30 5.33 9.63
C CYS A 184 0.81 5.58 8.59
N ILE A 185 2.03 5.91 9.03
CA ILE A 185 3.16 6.12 8.12
C ILE A 185 3.48 4.84 7.33
N PHE A 186 3.31 3.66 7.95
CA PHE A 186 3.69 2.39 7.34
C PHE A 186 2.71 1.89 6.29
N PHE A 187 1.41 2.17 6.42
CA PHE A 187 0.41 1.71 5.45
C PHE A 187 -0.07 2.80 4.47
N SER A 188 0.34 4.06 4.66
CA SER A 188 -0.13 5.17 3.80
C SER A 188 0.21 4.96 2.33
N SER A 189 1.46 4.59 2.03
CA SER A 189 1.90 4.29 0.67
C SER A 189 1.18 3.07 0.07
N HIS A 190 0.80 2.08 0.88
CA HIS A 190 0.03 0.91 0.43
C HIS A 190 -1.35 1.31 -0.07
N ILE A 191 -2.06 2.16 0.68
CA ILE A 191 -3.37 2.66 0.26
C ILE A 191 -3.28 3.48 -1.02
N GLU A 192 -2.29 4.37 -1.12
CA GLU A 192 -2.09 5.13 -2.35
C GLU A 192 -1.81 4.22 -3.54
N ASN A 193 -0.87 3.27 -3.41
CA ASN A 193 -0.55 2.32 -4.47
C ASN A 193 -1.77 1.50 -4.90
N MET A 194 -2.53 1.02 -3.92
CA MET A 194 -3.76 0.26 -4.13
C MET A 194 -4.79 1.04 -4.94
N LEU A 195 -5.07 2.30 -4.57
CA LEU A 195 -6.07 3.12 -5.26
C LEU A 195 -5.73 3.29 -6.75
N HIS A 196 -4.48 3.63 -7.05
CA HIS A 196 -4.01 3.81 -8.43
C HIS A 196 -4.12 2.53 -9.25
N ARG A 197 -3.68 1.39 -8.70
CA ARG A 197 -3.75 0.11 -9.41
C ARG A 197 -5.18 -0.38 -9.62
N ARG A 198 -6.05 -0.23 -8.63
CA ARG A 198 -7.47 -0.61 -8.76
C ARG A 198 -8.16 0.22 -9.84
N TRP A 199 -7.94 1.54 -9.83
CA TRP A 199 -8.46 2.44 -10.85
C TRP A 199 -7.96 2.05 -12.24
N TRP A 200 -6.65 1.88 -12.41
CA TRP A 200 -6.10 1.57 -13.72
C TRP A 200 -6.53 0.20 -14.23
N ARG A 201 -6.58 -0.82 -13.36
CA ARG A 201 -7.08 -2.16 -13.73
C ARG A 201 -8.49 -2.11 -14.31
N ARG A 202 -9.37 -1.24 -13.78
CA ARG A 202 -10.75 -1.08 -14.26
C ARG A 202 -10.85 -0.28 -15.56
N ASN A 203 -10.00 0.73 -15.74
CA ASN A 203 -10.15 1.71 -16.82
C ASN A 203 -9.23 1.47 -18.02
N ARG A 204 -8.11 0.75 -17.87
CA ARG A 204 -7.09 0.59 -18.94
C ARG A 204 -7.61 0.00 -20.25
N HIS A 205 -8.73 -0.71 -20.22
CA HIS A 205 -9.34 -1.35 -21.40
C HIS A 205 -10.23 -0.41 -22.20
N SER A 206 -10.61 0.74 -21.65
CA SER A 206 -11.30 1.81 -22.38
C SER A 206 -10.34 2.81 -23.02
N VAL A 207 -9.03 2.63 -22.86
CA VAL A 207 -7.98 3.52 -23.40
C VAL A 207 -7.20 2.75 -24.47
N ASN A 208 -7.27 3.23 -25.71
CA ASN A 208 -6.55 2.60 -26.82
C ASN A 208 -5.04 2.96 -26.81
N ALA A 209 -4.26 2.39 -27.73
CA ALA A 209 -2.81 2.61 -27.78
C ALA A 209 -2.45 4.09 -28.06
N GLU A 210 -3.12 4.74 -29.00
CA GLU A 210 -2.89 6.15 -29.36
C GLU A 210 -3.18 7.07 -28.16
N GLN A 211 -4.24 6.78 -27.41
CA GLN A 211 -4.61 7.51 -26.20
C GLN A 211 -3.59 7.31 -25.07
N LYS A 212 -3.00 6.12 -24.92
CA LYS A 212 -1.90 5.89 -23.96
C LYS A 212 -0.64 6.65 -24.35
N GLU A 213 -0.30 6.69 -25.64
CA GLU A 213 0.82 7.49 -26.15
C GLU A 213 0.57 8.99 -25.93
N ALA A 214 -0.66 9.47 -26.16
CA ALA A 214 -1.03 10.86 -25.88
C ALA A 214 -0.92 11.20 -24.39
N LEU A 215 -1.36 10.31 -23.49
CA LEU A 215 -1.17 10.47 -22.04
C LEU A 215 0.31 10.54 -21.66
N LEU A 216 1.14 9.66 -22.22
CA LEU A 216 2.58 9.64 -21.97
C LEU A 216 3.25 10.92 -22.46
N GLY A 217 2.88 11.39 -23.66
CA GLY A 217 3.35 12.66 -24.20
C GLY A 217 2.96 13.85 -23.31
N LYS A 218 1.71 13.86 -22.82
CA LYS A 218 1.24 14.90 -21.91
C LYS A 218 1.95 14.87 -20.55
N LEU A 219 2.23 13.67 -20.03
CA LEU A 219 3.01 13.51 -18.81
C LEU A 219 4.45 14.02 -18.99
N ALA A 220 5.09 13.73 -20.12
CA ALA A 220 6.42 14.22 -20.44
C ALA A 220 6.47 15.76 -20.53
N GLU A 221 5.48 16.37 -21.19
CA GLU A 221 5.31 17.83 -21.24
C GLU A 221 5.11 18.42 -19.84
N ASP A 222 4.21 17.81 -19.05
CA ASP A 222 3.90 18.23 -17.69
C ASP A 222 5.17 18.25 -16.82
N ILE A 223 5.96 17.18 -16.84
CA ILE A 223 7.22 17.09 -16.09
C ILE A 223 8.24 18.11 -16.57
N SER A 224 8.36 18.30 -17.90
CA SER A 224 9.33 19.24 -18.47
C SER A 224 9.05 20.69 -18.09
N LEU A 225 7.77 21.07 -18.00
CA LEU A 225 7.36 22.46 -17.84
C LEU A 225 6.95 22.82 -16.41
N TYR A 226 6.43 21.85 -15.66
CA TYR A 226 5.82 22.06 -14.35
C TYR A 226 6.33 21.09 -13.26
N GLY A 227 7.29 20.21 -13.60
CA GLY A 227 7.88 19.27 -12.65
C GLY A 227 8.91 19.93 -11.71
N ASP A 228 8.91 19.51 -10.44
CA ASP A 228 9.98 19.84 -9.50
C ASP A 228 11.28 19.09 -9.84
N ALA A 229 12.42 19.53 -9.29
CA ALA A 229 13.75 18.95 -9.55
C ALA A 229 13.85 17.42 -9.26
N VAL A 230 12.97 16.88 -8.42
CA VAL A 230 12.88 15.44 -8.09
C VAL A 230 12.24 14.61 -9.24
N VAL A 231 11.50 15.25 -10.15
CA VAL A 231 10.68 14.62 -11.19
C VAL A 231 11.38 14.57 -12.56
N GLN A 232 12.52 15.24 -12.73
CA GLN A 232 13.27 15.29 -14.00
C GLN A 232 14.09 14.02 -14.33
N ASN A 233 13.79 12.89 -13.70
CA ASN A 233 14.37 11.61 -14.10
C ASN A 233 13.60 11.06 -15.30
N TRP A 234 14.08 11.37 -16.51
CA TRP A 234 13.46 10.91 -17.76
C TRP A 234 13.34 9.39 -17.89
N ASN A 235 14.18 8.61 -17.20
CA ASN A 235 14.05 7.15 -17.17
C ASN A 235 12.78 6.68 -16.43
N ALA A 236 12.12 7.57 -15.68
CA ALA A 236 10.86 7.30 -15.02
C ALA A 236 9.63 7.58 -15.91
N VAL A 237 9.80 8.22 -17.07
CA VAL A 237 8.70 8.52 -17.99
C VAL A 237 8.53 7.34 -18.94
N ILE A 238 7.73 6.36 -18.52
CA ILE A 238 7.43 5.14 -19.28
C ILE A 238 5.92 4.95 -19.39
N ASP A 239 5.50 4.00 -20.22
CA ASP A 239 4.09 3.61 -20.36
C ASP A 239 3.42 3.25 -19.02
N ILE A 240 2.15 3.64 -18.89
CA ILE A 240 1.35 3.51 -17.66
C ILE A 240 1.09 2.05 -17.25
N ASP A 241 0.92 1.12 -18.20
CA ASP A 241 0.72 -0.30 -17.88
C ASP A 241 1.98 -0.87 -17.24
N ARG A 242 3.16 -0.48 -17.77
CA ARG A 242 4.45 -0.86 -17.18
C ARG A 242 4.69 -0.16 -15.85
N ALA A 243 4.33 1.12 -15.73
CA ALA A 243 4.52 1.88 -14.51
C ALA A 243 3.70 1.34 -13.34
N PHE A 244 2.44 0.95 -13.57
CA PHE A 244 1.57 0.44 -12.51
C PHE A 244 1.67 -1.08 -12.30
N ALA A 245 2.15 -1.81 -13.31
CA ALA A 245 2.40 -3.25 -13.28
C ALA A 245 1.19 -4.06 -12.77
N VAL A 246 -0.03 -3.65 -13.14
CA VAL A 246 -1.27 -4.18 -12.54
C VAL A 246 -1.46 -5.69 -12.72
N ASP A 247 -0.92 -6.30 -13.78
CA ASP A 247 -1.03 -7.74 -14.03
C ASP A 247 -0.01 -8.57 -13.23
N ARG A 248 1.02 -7.93 -12.69
CA ARG A 248 2.02 -8.59 -11.83
C ARG A 248 1.58 -8.63 -10.37
N MET A 249 0.60 -7.81 -10.01
CA MET A 249 0.12 -7.65 -8.65
C MET A 249 -1.21 -8.36 -8.44
N PRO A 250 -1.44 -8.98 -7.27
CA PRO A 250 -2.74 -9.54 -6.92
C PRO A 250 -3.83 -8.48 -7.03
N ASP A 251 -5.04 -8.91 -7.35
CA ASP A 251 -6.18 -8.00 -7.37
C ASP A 251 -6.75 -7.82 -5.96
N PHE A 252 -6.56 -6.62 -5.40
CA PHE A 252 -7.06 -6.25 -4.07
C PHE A 252 -8.55 -6.59 -3.90
N ASP A 253 -9.36 -6.37 -4.94
CA ASP A 253 -10.81 -6.60 -4.87
C ASP A 253 -11.19 -8.08 -4.67
N LEU A 254 -10.29 -9.02 -4.95
CA LEU A 254 -10.48 -10.45 -4.71
C LEU A 254 -10.12 -10.87 -3.28
N TYR A 255 -9.26 -10.11 -2.59
CA TYR A 255 -8.68 -10.53 -1.31
C TYR A 255 -9.13 -9.69 -0.12
N LYS A 256 -9.71 -8.51 -0.33
CA LYS A 256 -10.32 -7.66 0.71
C LYS A 256 -11.41 -8.36 1.53
N ALA A 257 -11.76 -7.82 2.69
CA ALA A 257 -12.90 -8.24 3.50
C ALA A 257 -14.20 -8.32 2.67
N GLY A 258 -15.00 -9.36 2.90
CA GLY A 258 -16.27 -9.55 2.21
C GLY A 258 -16.18 -10.00 0.75
N ALA A 259 -14.98 -10.15 0.16
CA ALA A 259 -14.86 -10.78 -1.15
C ALA A 259 -15.37 -12.23 -1.10
N ALA A 260 -16.22 -12.60 -2.07
CA ALA A 260 -16.69 -13.97 -2.25
C ALA A 260 -15.48 -14.90 -2.35
N ARG A 261 -15.54 -16.08 -1.68
CA ARG A 261 -14.42 -17.02 -1.47
C ARG A 261 -13.47 -17.06 -2.68
N ALA A 262 -12.45 -16.21 -2.67
CA ALA A 262 -11.29 -16.35 -3.52
C ALA A 262 -10.52 -17.56 -2.97
N ILE A 263 -10.22 -18.46 -3.89
CA ILE A 263 -9.77 -19.85 -3.72
C ILE A 263 -8.63 -19.95 -2.70
#